data_AF-W7DT02-F1
#
_entry.id   AF-W7DT02-F1
#
_cell.length_a   1.000
_cell.length_b   1.000
_cell.length_c   1.000
_cell.angle_alpha   90.00
_cell.angle_beta   90.00
_cell.angle_gamma   90.00
#
_symmetry.space_group_name_H-M   'P 1'
#
loop_
_entity.id
_entity.type
_entity.pdbx_description
1 polymer ?
#
loop_
_entity_poly.entity_id
_entity_poly.type
_entity_poly.pdbx_seq_one_letter_code
_entity_poly.pdbx_strand_id
1 'polypeptide(L)' 'MQKFVVTVHMVSGRTYSKTVESDTQKKAISEALVPTGEGTFLLDDDEGCSVRLYKRNIESVESADA' A
#
# COMPACT_ATOMS: atom_id res chain seq x y z
N MET A 1 3.51 17.01 -8.42
CA MET A 1 3.52 15.56 -8.16
C MET A 1 4.86 15.17 -7.55
N GLN A 2 4.81 14.42 -6.46
CA GLN A 2 5.95 13.93 -5.68
C GLN A 2 5.84 12.41 -5.56
N LYS A 3 6.97 11.74 -5.31
CA LYS A 3 6.99 10.29 -5.09
C LYS A 3 6.81 9.99 -3.62
N PHE A 4 5.95 9.03 -3.33
CA PHE A 4 5.71 8.54 -1.98
C PHE A 4 5.89 7.03 -1.94
N VAL A 5 6.60 6.53 -0.94
CA VAL A 5 6.65 5.10 -0.62
C VAL A 5 5.51 4.80 0.35
N VAL A 6 4.57 3.97 -0.09
CA VAL A 6 3.49 3.45 0.75
C VAL A 6 3.91 2.08 1.25
N THR A 7 3.97 1.91 2.57
CA THR A 7 4.34 0.66 3.24
C THR A 7 3.16 0.11 4.01
N VAL A 8 2.85 -1.16 3.81
CA VAL A 8 1.80 -1.89 4.53
C VAL A 8 2.45 -2.90 5.47
N HIS A 9 2.18 -2.74 6.76
CA HIS A 9 2.62 -3.68 7.79
C HIS A 9 1.49 -4.69 8.05
N MET A 10 1.81 -5.97 7.91
CA MET A 10 0.88 -7.05 8.17
C MET A 10 1.08 -7.59 9.59
N VAL A 11 0.00 -8.04 10.23
CA VAL A 11 0.02 -8.69 11.55
C VAL A 11 0.95 -9.91 11.59
N SER A 12 1.25 -10.52 10.44
CA SER A 12 2.22 -11.62 10.32
C SER A 12 3.69 -11.18 10.42
N GLY A 13 3.97 -9.89 10.53
CA GLY A 13 5.31 -9.29 10.47
C GLY A 13 5.85 -9.08 9.04
N ARG A 14 5.09 -9.45 8.01
CA ARG A 14 5.46 -9.15 6.61
C ARG A 14 5.16 -7.70 6.27
N THR A 15 5.97 -7.13 5.40
CA THR A 15 5.78 -5.77 4.87
C THR A 15 5.69 -5.80 3.37
N TYR A 16 4.85 -4.94 2.80
CA TYR A 16 4.76 -4.72 1.36
C TYR A 16 4.89 -3.23 1.08
N SER A 17 5.67 -2.85 0.08
CA SER A 17 5.90 -1.46 -0.27
C SER A 17 5.64 -1.19 -1.75
N LYS A 18 5.07 -0.02 -2.03
CA LYS A 18 4.84 0.48 -3.38
C LYS A 18 5.20 1.95 -3.45
N THR A 19 5.96 2.33 -4.47
CA THR A 19 6.26 3.73 -4.78
C THR A 19 5.22 4.27 -5.77
N VAL A 20 4.55 5.37 -5.41
CA VAL A 20 3.54 6.02 -6.26
C VAL A 20 3.83 7.51 -6.41
N GLU A 21 3.54 8.06 -7.59
CA GLU A 21 3.55 9.51 -7.82
C GLU A 21 2.19 10.10 -7.49
N SER A 22 2.14 10.97 -6.49
CA SER A 22 0.89 11.59 -6.01
C SER A 22 1.05 13.08 -5.71
N ASP A 23 -0.07 13.74 -5.44
CA ASP A 23 -0.09 15.14 -5.02
C ASP A 23 0.11 15.31 -3.51
N THR A 24 -0.28 14.31 -2.72
CA THR A 24 -0.17 14.32 -1.24
C THR A 24 0.07 12.91 -0.70
N GLN A 25 0.71 12.82 0.47
CA GLN A 25 0.92 11.56 1.20
C GLN A 25 -0.38 10.76 1.40
N LYS A 26 -1.47 11.44 1.80
CA LYS A 26 -2.76 10.78 2.04
C LYS A 26 -3.36 10.18 0.75
N LYS A 27 -3.20 10.87 -0.38
CA LYS A 27 -3.69 10.41 -1.68
C LYS A 27 -2.85 9.24 -2.19
N ALA A 28 -1.55 9.25 -1.95
CA ALA A 28 -0.64 8.15 -2.29
C ALA A 28 -1.11 6.80 -1.72
N ILE A 29 -1.57 6.75 -0.46
CA ILE A 29 -2.10 5.52 0.14
C ILE A 29 -3.29 4.97 -0.66
N SER A 30 -4.21 5.84 -1.08
CA SER A 30 -5.42 5.43 -1.82
C SER A 30 -5.11 5.01 -3.26
N GLU A 31 -4.05 5.58 -3.85
CA GLU A 31 -3.56 5.20 -5.19
C GLU A 31 -2.73 3.91 -5.15
N ALA A 32 -2.05 3.64 -4.04
CA ALA A 32 -1.28 2.42 -3.85
C ALA A 32 -2.16 1.20 -3.53
N LEU A 33 -3.18 1.38 -2.68
CA LEU A 33 -4.08 0.31 -2.21
C LEU A 33 -5.41 0.32 -2.96
N VAL A 34 -5.55 -0.55 -3.96
CA VAL A 34 -6.78 -0.65 -4.75
C VAL A 34 -7.78 -1.57 -4.05
N PRO A 35 -8.96 -1.08 -3.61
CA PRO A 35 -9.96 -1.94 -2.97
C PRO A 35 -10.58 -2.89 -3.99
N THR A 36 -10.55 -4.19 -3.71
CA THR A 36 -11.12 -5.24 -4.59
C THR A 36 -12.50 -5.73 -4.15
N GLY A 37 -13.03 -5.19 -3.04
CA GLY A 37 -14.23 -5.70 -2.39
C GLY A 37 -13.92 -6.72 -1.28
N GLU A 38 -14.95 -7.14 -0.55
CA GLU A 38 -14.86 -8.19 0.50
C GLU A 38 -13.79 -7.93 1.60
N GLY A 39 -13.47 -6.65 1.85
CA GLY A 39 -12.44 -6.28 2.83
C GLY A 39 -11.02 -6.63 2.39
N THR A 40 -10.75 -6.66 1.09
CA THR A 40 -9.43 -6.90 0.52
C THR A 40 -8.93 -5.70 -0.29
N PHE A 41 -7.60 -5.58 -0.37
CA PHE A 41 -6.89 -4.61 -1.20
C PHE A 41 -5.93 -5.36 -2.12
N LEU A 42 -5.74 -4.83 -3.33
CA LEU A 42 -4.65 -5.21 -4.21
C LEU A 42 -3.53 -4.18 -4.07
N LEU A 43 -2.30 -4.66 -3.96
CA LEU A 43 -1.09 -3.86 -4.03
C LEU A 43 -0.14 -4.52 -5.00
N ASP A 44 0.26 -3.77 -6.03
CA ASP A 44 1.35 -4.14 -6.92
C ASP A 44 2.62 -3.55 -6.32
N ASP A 45 3.46 -4.39 -5.71
CA ASP A 45 4.67 -3.92 -5.05
C ASP A 45 5.76 -3.52 -6.07
N ASP A 46 6.79 -2.86 -5.56
CA ASP A 46 7.92 -2.41 -6.39
C ASP A 46 8.77 -3.58 -6.94
N GLU A 47 8.55 -4.81 -6.45
CA GLU A 47 9.18 -6.03 -6.97
C GLU A 47 8.41 -6.62 -8.17
N GLY A 48 7.31 -5.97 -8.58
CA GLY A 48 6.46 -6.40 -9.70
C GLY A 48 5.49 -7.53 -9.33
N CYS A 49 5.27 -7.76 -8.04
CA CYS A 49 4.33 -8.77 -7.54
C CYS A 49 2.99 -8.12 -7.18
N SER A 50 1.90 -8.67 -7.72
CA SER A 50 0.54 -8.29 -7.31
C SER A 50 0.09 -9.12 -6.10
N VAL A 51 -0.07 -8.47 -4.96
CA VAL A 51 -0.42 -9.10 -3.69
C VAL A 51 -1.83 -8.71 -3.27
N ARG A 52 -2.63 -9.70 -2.90
CA ARG A 52 -3.94 -9.48 -2.27
C ARG A 52 -3.80 -9.43 -0.74
N LEU A 53 -4.10 -8.28 -0.16
CA LEU A 53 -4.01 -8.00 1.27
C LEU A 53 -5.41 -8.02 1.90
N TYR A 54 -5.59 -8.79 2.96
CA TYR A 54 -6.83 -8.81 3.71
C TYR A 54 -6.80 -7.73 4.79
N LYS A 55 -7.81 -6.84 4.82
CA LYS A 55 -7.91 -5.73 5.78
C LYS A 55 -7.74 -6.18 7.23
N ARG A 56 -8.33 -7.33 7.59
CA ARG A 56 -8.21 -7.92 8.94
C ARG A 56 -6.78 -8.32 9.35
N ASN A 57 -5.88 -8.45 8.39
CA ASN A 57 -4.49 -8.84 8.60
C ASN A 57 -3.52 -7.65 8.43
N ILE A 58 -4.03 -6.45 8.15
CA ILE A 58 -3.22 -5.23 8.09
C ILE A 58 -3.13 -4.67 9.50
N GLU A 59 -1.91 -4.47 9.97
CA GLU A 59 -1.61 -3.84 11.26
C GLU A 59 -1.60 -2.31 11.12
N SER A 60 -0.85 -1.79 10.15
CA SER A 60 -0.77 -0.36 9.85
C SER A 60 -0.42 -0.11 8.38
N VAL A 61 -0.69 1.12 7.92
CA VAL A 61 -0.31 1.60 6.59
C VAL A 61 0.31 2.97 6.76
N GLU A 62 1.49 3.16 6.16
CA GLU A 62 2.26 4.40 6.26
C GLU A 62 2.60 4.90 4.85
N SER A 63 2.80 6.21 4.73
CA SER A 63 3.27 6.85 3.51
C SER A 63 4.36 7.86 3.87
N ALA A 64 5.52 7.76 3.24
CA ALA A 64 6.63 8.69 3.39
C ALA A 64 7.07 9.21 2.01
N ASP A 65 7.71 10.38 1.98
CA ASP A 65 8.39 10.86 0.77
C ASP A 65 9.49 9.87 0.34
N ALA A 66 9.56 9.59 -0.96
CA ALA A 66 10.52 8.64 -1.56
C ALA A 66 11.91 9.25 -1.80
#